data_AF-M0MNN4-F1
#
_entry.id   AF-M0MNN4-F1
#
_cell.length_a   1.000
_cell.length_b   1.000
_cell.length_c   1.000
_cell.angle_alpha   90.00
_cell.angle_beta   90.00
_cell.angle_gamma   90.00
#
_symmetry.space_group_name_H-M   'P 1'
#
loop_
_entity.id
_entity.type
_entity.pdbx_description
1 polymer ?
#
loop_
_entity_poly.entity_id
_entity_poly.type
_entity_poly.pdbx_seq_one_letter_code
_entity_poly.pdbx_strand_id
1 'polypeptide(L)'
;MSAAIVSRWARRYVLISALFLLVWQIGMLVGFPRRTEVLLGMFGFVLHMIFGKAYSLVPSYFERELEITRAPAVQFPLTVGGTCSLAVSSVLPGLEWLEPIGAILWGLGVGVFLVGLLWTIRGNLTGEATGTGEANADRRSVDRVANGFVPVALGYLAIGSYEAVAIHTTLPMLFDGYFPRVSHLLAAGTATMLVFALGFRLLPRFLVASPPARLVILVLPAGALGPLLLATTLGSSSTWFALGAVIEAVAVIGFALVYGVLFVRSERRRVGFYGVLTGVASGVLAIILGLSFALGHLTPSLALAHFRLNVLGFLGLTIVGVAYQFYPPAIGTFRGASNHAALLSIGCLAGGLLIQVVGLVVPLRLLILTGELLTLIGTVVYVYQIIAVFHAR
;
A
#
# COMPACT_ATOMS: atom_id res chain seq x y z
N MET A 1 -22.32 17.46 -7.66
CA MET A 1 -21.36 18.18 -6.78
C MET A 1 -20.49 17.25 -5.93
N SER A 2 -21.01 16.11 -5.44
CA SER A 2 -20.28 15.11 -4.65
C SER A 2 -18.99 14.59 -5.32
N ALA A 3 -19.08 14.13 -6.57
CA ALA A 3 -17.94 13.54 -7.31
C ALA A 3 -16.77 14.51 -7.50
N ALA A 4 -17.04 15.79 -7.72
CA ALA A 4 -16.01 16.82 -7.88
C ALA A 4 -15.21 17.06 -6.59
N ILE A 5 -15.90 17.07 -5.43
CA ILE A 5 -15.27 17.21 -4.12
C ILE A 5 -14.37 16.01 -3.84
N VAL A 6 -14.88 14.79 -4.02
CA VAL A 6 -14.10 13.55 -3.80
C VAL A 6 -12.89 13.50 -4.73
N SER A 7 -13.05 13.84 -6.00
CA SER A 7 -11.96 13.88 -6.97
C SER A 7 -10.87 14.90 -6.62
N ARG A 8 -11.25 16.08 -6.10
CA ARG A 8 -10.30 17.10 -5.64
C ARG A 8 -9.46 16.61 -4.46
N TRP A 9 -10.09 16.02 -3.45
CA TRP A 9 -9.38 15.49 -2.28
C TRP A 9 -8.54 14.26 -2.64
N ALA A 10 -9.03 13.37 -3.49
CA ALA A 10 -8.25 12.25 -4.01
C ALA A 10 -6.92 12.71 -4.62
N ARG A 11 -6.92 13.80 -5.41
CA ARG A 11 -5.68 14.38 -5.95
C ARG A 11 -4.75 14.90 -4.86
N ARG A 12 -5.27 15.57 -3.82
CA ARG A 12 -4.45 16.06 -2.70
C ARG A 12 -3.77 14.91 -1.94
N TYR A 13 -4.51 13.83 -1.66
CA TYR A 13 -3.95 12.62 -1.06
C TYR A 13 -2.86 11.98 -1.92
N VAL A 14 -3.08 11.87 -3.23
CA VAL A 14 -2.09 11.32 -4.17
C VAL A 14 -0.81 12.16 -4.19
N LEU A 15 -0.95 13.50 -4.21
CA LEU A 15 0.21 14.40 -4.17
C LEU A 15 0.99 14.24 -2.88
N ILE A 16 0.31 14.30 -1.73
CA ILE A 16 0.96 14.14 -0.41
C ILE A 16 1.61 12.77 -0.25
N SER A 17 0.93 11.71 -0.70
CA SER A 17 1.50 10.37 -0.77
C SER A 17 2.83 10.38 -1.54
N ALA A 18 2.87 10.98 -2.73
CA ALA A 18 4.10 11.07 -3.53
C ALA A 18 5.20 11.89 -2.84
N LEU A 19 4.84 12.96 -2.12
CA LEU A 19 5.80 13.76 -1.35
C LEU A 19 6.34 12.99 -0.14
N PHE A 20 5.53 12.22 0.58
CA PHE A 20 6.03 11.35 1.65
C PHE A 20 6.99 10.28 1.13
N LEU A 21 6.73 9.72 -0.05
CA LEU A 21 7.69 8.82 -0.71
C LEU A 21 9.02 9.54 -0.97
N LEU A 22 8.98 10.77 -1.50
CA LEU A 22 10.18 11.57 -1.73
C LEU A 22 10.96 11.84 -0.43
N VAL A 23 10.27 12.27 0.63
CA VAL A 23 10.90 12.51 1.94
C VAL A 23 11.50 11.21 2.50
N TRP A 24 10.82 10.06 2.34
CA TRP A 24 11.38 8.76 2.72
C TRP A 24 12.65 8.43 1.94
N GLN A 25 12.66 8.61 0.61
CA GLN A 25 13.85 8.31 -0.19
C GLN A 25 15.04 9.22 0.15
N ILE A 26 14.79 10.51 0.41
CA ILE A 26 15.81 11.43 0.93
C ILE A 26 16.30 10.94 2.30
N GLY A 27 15.36 10.57 3.16
CA GLY A 27 15.60 10.01 4.50
C GLY A 27 16.55 8.81 4.49
N MET A 28 16.44 7.91 3.52
CA MET A 28 17.33 6.76 3.41
C MET A 28 18.79 7.18 3.17
N LEU A 29 19.03 8.22 2.38
CA LEU A 29 20.40 8.72 2.11
C LEU A 29 21.01 9.42 3.32
N VAL A 30 20.21 10.13 4.10
CA VAL A 30 20.67 10.84 5.31
C VAL A 30 20.66 9.97 6.56
N GLY A 31 20.21 8.72 6.46
CA GLY A 31 20.27 7.76 7.57
C GLY A 31 19.13 7.88 8.58
N PHE A 32 17.89 8.14 8.12
CA PHE A 32 16.72 8.13 9.00
C PHE A 32 16.57 6.80 9.76
N PRO A 33 16.15 6.83 11.03
CA PRO A 33 15.83 5.61 11.77
C PRO A 33 14.76 4.76 11.07
N ARG A 34 14.82 3.44 11.26
CA ARG A 34 13.84 2.47 10.69
C ARG A 34 12.40 2.86 11.00
N ARG A 35 12.13 3.36 12.21
CA ARG A 35 10.78 3.79 12.63
C ARG A 35 10.28 4.95 11.77
N THR A 36 11.12 5.95 11.50
CA THR A 36 10.80 7.07 10.61
C THR A 36 10.54 6.59 9.19
N GLU A 37 11.36 5.67 8.67
CA GLU A 37 11.14 5.08 7.35
C GLU A 37 9.79 4.37 7.25
N VAL A 38 9.38 3.61 8.28
CA VAL A 38 8.06 2.97 8.34
C VAL A 38 6.94 4.01 8.36
N LEU A 39 7.08 5.07 9.16
CA LEU A 39 6.07 6.13 9.25
C LEU A 39 5.93 6.87 7.90
N LEU A 40 7.02 7.24 7.24
CA LEU A 40 6.96 7.94 5.96
C LEU A 40 6.49 7.01 4.83
N GLY A 41 7.02 5.80 4.75
CA GLY A 41 6.69 4.84 3.69
C GLY A 41 5.30 4.23 3.82
N MET A 42 4.94 3.75 5.01
CA MET A 42 3.67 3.06 5.24
C MET A 42 2.54 4.05 5.55
N PHE A 43 2.70 4.91 6.55
CA PHE A 43 1.64 5.83 6.95
C PHE A 43 1.54 6.97 5.94
N GLY A 44 2.66 7.61 5.60
CA GLY A 44 2.74 8.77 4.72
C GLY A 44 2.47 8.45 3.26
N PHE A 45 3.12 7.46 2.68
CA PHE A 45 2.99 7.13 1.27
C PHE A 45 1.85 6.14 1.02
N VAL A 46 1.98 4.89 1.47
CA VAL A 46 1.03 3.82 1.09
C VAL A 46 -0.40 4.10 1.57
N LEU A 47 -0.60 4.40 2.86
CA LEU A 47 -1.95 4.61 3.39
C LEU A 47 -2.60 5.89 2.88
N HIS A 48 -1.85 6.99 2.67
CA HIS A 48 -2.44 8.19 2.06
C HIS A 48 -2.88 7.95 0.62
N MET A 49 -2.15 7.17 -0.19
CA MET A 49 -2.64 6.77 -1.51
C MET A 49 -3.96 6.00 -1.40
N ILE A 50 -4.03 5.04 -0.50
CA ILE A 50 -5.22 4.22 -0.25
C ILE A 50 -6.38 5.11 0.18
N PHE A 51 -6.20 6.00 1.15
CA PHE A 51 -7.23 6.93 1.60
C PHE A 51 -7.75 7.80 0.45
N GLY A 52 -6.85 8.34 -0.36
CA GLY A 52 -7.21 9.15 -1.52
C GLY A 52 -8.06 8.43 -2.56
N LYS A 53 -7.81 7.14 -2.79
CA LYS A 53 -8.50 6.36 -3.82
C LYS A 53 -9.71 5.59 -3.30
N ALA A 54 -9.70 5.14 -2.07
CA ALA A 54 -10.77 4.31 -1.52
C ALA A 54 -12.12 5.05 -1.49
N TYR A 55 -12.13 6.36 -1.22
CA TYR A 55 -13.37 7.15 -1.23
C TYR A 55 -14.10 7.21 -2.57
N SER A 56 -13.41 6.98 -3.69
CA SER A 56 -14.07 6.86 -5.00
C SER A 56 -14.25 5.42 -5.42
N LEU A 57 -13.26 4.56 -5.16
CA LEU A 57 -13.28 3.17 -5.61
C LEU A 57 -14.24 2.31 -4.78
N VAL A 58 -14.10 2.32 -3.45
CA VAL A 58 -14.88 1.44 -2.57
C VAL A 58 -16.38 1.66 -2.72
N PRO A 59 -16.94 2.88 -2.64
CA PRO A 59 -18.37 3.07 -2.86
C PRO A 59 -18.84 2.54 -4.22
N SER A 60 -18.14 2.87 -5.31
CA SER A 60 -18.52 2.42 -6.66
C SER A 60 -18.50 0.90 -6.79
N TYR A 61 -17.60 0.24 -6.07
CA TYR A 61 -17.49 -1.22 -6.02
C TYR A 61 -18.64 -1.88 -5.27
N PHE A 62 -19.30 -1.15 -4.40
CA PHE A 62 -20.45 -1.65 -3.66
C PHE A 62 -21.77 -1.16 -4.25
N GLU A 63 -21.76 -0.61 -5.47
CA GLU A 63 -22.93 0.01 -6.10
C GLU A 63 -23.53 1.12 -5.22
N ARG A 64 -22.65 1.93 -4.64
CA ARG A 64 -23.01 3.06 -3.78
C ARG A 64 -22.30 4.32 -4.23
N GLU A 65 -22.87 5.46 -3.84
CA GLU A 65 -22.18 6.74 -3.84
C GLU A 65 -21.71 7.04 -2.42
N LEU A 66 -20.57 7.75 -2.29
CA LEU A 66 -20.07 8.18 -0.99
C LEU A 66 -21.10 9.09 -0.30
N GLU A 67 -21.66 8.62 0.82
CA GLU A 67 -22.68 9.40 1.55
C GLU A 67 -22.05 10.58 2.30
N ILE A 68 -20.92 10.37 2.98
CA ILE A 68 -20.23 11.40 3.76
C ILE A 68 -19.15 12.06 2.90
N THR A 69 -19.57 12.88 1.93
CA THR A 69 -18.68 13.51 0.93
C THR A 69 -17.60 14.43 1.50
N ARG A 70 -17.76 14.90 2.75
CA ARG A 70 -16.76 15.72 3.46
C ARG A 70 -15.72 14.91 4.23
N ALA A 71 -15.90 13.61 4.40
CA ALA A 71 -14.95 12.76 5.15
C ALA A 71 -13.50 12.87 4.65
N PRO A 72 -13.20 12.89 3.33
CA PRO A 72 -11.82 13.08 2.85
C PRO A 72 -11.21 14.42 3.27
N ALA A 73 -12.03 15.48 3.38
CA ALA A 73 -11.58 16.81 3.75
C ALA A 73 -11.18 16.91 5.22
N VAL A 74 -11.91 16.19 6.09
CA VAL A 74 -11.68 16.16 7.54
C VAL A 74 -10.53 15.21 7.88
N GLN A 75 -10.50 14.03 7.27
CA GLN A 75 -9.43 13.06 7.48
C GLN A 75 -8.06 13.60 7.09
N PHE A 76 -7.97 14.33 5.97
CA PHE A 76 -6.69 14.71 5.38
C PHE A 76 -5.74 15.46 6.34
N PRO A 77 -6.14 16.59 6.96
CA PRO A 77 -5.25 17.27 7.89
C PRO A 77 -4.93 16.42 9.12
N LEU A 78 -5.84 15.56 9.57
CA LEU A 78 -5.64 14.67 10.72
C LEU A 78 -4.57 13.62 10.43
N THR A 79 -4.67 12.90 9.32
CA THR A 79 -3.69 11.85 8.99
C THR A 79 -2.34 12.42 8.58
N VAL A 80 -2.31 13.55 7.87
CA VAL A 80 -1.06 14.23 7.50
C VAL A 80 -0.37 14.76 8.76
N GLY A 81 -1.10 15.47 9.63
CA GLY A 81 -0.57 15.95 10.90
C GLY A 81 -0.08 14.80 11.78
N GLY A 82 -0.88 13.74 11.90
CA GLY A 82 -0.52 12.54 12.66
C GLY A 82 0.78 11.88 12.18
N THR A 83 0.90 11.62 10.87
CA THR A 83 2.12 11.06 10.29
C THR A 83 3.32 11.98 10.47
N CYS A 84 3.17 13.29 10.22
CA CYS A 84 4.27 14.25 10.38
C CYS A 84 4.73 14.34 11.83
N SER A 85 3.83 14.44 12.80
CA SER A 85 4.16 14.50 14.22
C SER A 85 4.92 13.25 14.68
N LEU A 86 4.45 12.05 14.30
CA LEU A 86 5.13 10.79 14.62
C LEU A 86 6.51 10.68 13.92
N ALA A 87 6.61 11.11 12.67
CA ALA A 87 7.88 11.06 11.95
C ALA A 87 8.90 12.04 12.53
N VAL A 88 8.48 13.26 12.84
CA VAL A 88 9.34 14.29 13.44
C VAL A 88 9.83 13.87 14.82
N SER A 89 8.94 13.38 15.69
CA SER A 89 9.34 12.89 17.03
C SER A 89 10.34 11.75 16.96
N SER A 90 10.25 10.90 15.92
CA SER A 90 11.18 9.77 15.76
C SER A 90 12.58 10.15 15.30
N VAL A 91 12.80 11.38 14.82
CA VAL A 91 14.10 11.85 14.29
C VAL A 91 14.73 12.91 15.19
N LEU A 92 13.93 13.77 15.82
CA LEU A 92 14.40 14.90 16.61
C LEU A 92 14.28 14.62 18.12
N PRO A 93 15.40 14.47 18.84
CA PRO A 93 15.39 14.32 20.30
C PRO A 93 14.70 15.51 20.99
N GLY A 94 13.98 15.27 22.08
CA GLY A 94 13.29 16.31 22.86
C GLY A 94 11.89 16.68 22.36
N LEU A 95 11.41 16.04 21.29
CA LEU A 95 10.06 16.23 20.75
C LEU A 95 9.15 15.02 21.00
N GLU A 96 9.41 14.23 22.03
CA GLU A 96 8.65 13.00 22.37
C GLU A 96 7.18 13.31 22.70
N TRP A 97 6.88 14.52 23.17
CA TRP A 97 5.51 15.00 23.41
C TRP A 97 4.64 15.04 22.14
N LEU A 98 5.24 15.01 20.94
CA LEU A 98 4.51 14.90 19.67
C LEU A 98 3.99 13.48 19.41
N GLU A 99 4.52 12.45 20.06
CA GLU A 99 4.08 11.06 19.85
C GLU A 99 2.59 10.85 20.17
N PRO A 100 2.09 11.16 21.39
CA PRO A 100 0.66 11.01 21.72
C PRO A 100 -0.22 11.86 20.80
N ILE A 101 0.18 13.10 20.49
CA ILE A 101 -0.57 14.00 19.60
C ILE A 101 -0.67 13.39 18.21
N GLY A 102 0.46 12.95 17.66
CA GLY A 102 0.53 12.36 16.32
C GLY A 102 -0.29 11.09 16.22
N ALA A 103 -0.22 10.23 17.25
CA ALA A 103 -1.01 9.01 17.32
C ALA A 103 -2.51 9.30 17.40
N ILE A 104 -2.95 10.23 18.26
CA ILE A 104 -4.36 10.63 18.38
C ILE A 104 -4.88 11.22 17.06
N LEU A 105 -4.13 12.12 16.43
CA LEU A 105 -4.51 12.70 15.13
C LEU A 105 -4.64 11.61 14.06
N TRP A 106 -3.70 10.67 14.02
CA TRP A 106 -3.78 9.50 13.13
C TRP A 106 -5.04 8.67 13.39
N GLY A 107 -5.29 8.29 14.65
CA GLY A 107 -6.45 7.51 15.06
C GLY A 107 -7.78 8.19 14.72
N LEU A 108 -7.91 9.48 14.98
CA LEU A 108 -9.09 10.27 14.63
C LEU A 108 -9.30 10.32 13.11
N GLY A 109 -8.23 10.55 12.35
CA GLY A 109 -8.29 10.53 10.88
C GLY A 109 -8.76 9.19 10.33
N VAL A 110 -8.20 8.09 10.84
CA VAL A 110 -8.63 6.73 10.48
C VAL A 110 -10.09 6.48 10.91
N GLY A 111 -10.52 6.97 12.07
CA GLY A 111 -11.91 6.90 12.50
C GLY A 111 -12.86 7.56 11.50
N VAL A 112 -12.54 8.78 11.02
CA VAL A 112 -13.31 9.47 9.98
C VAL A 112 -13.39 8.66 8.69
N PHE A 113 -12.28 8.03 8.29
CA PHE A 113 -12.22 7.16 7.11
C PHE A 113 -13.12 5.94 7.23
N LEU A 114 -13.00 5.22 8.34
CA LEU A 114 -13.76 4.00 8.61
C LEU A 114 -15.26 4.32 8.68
N VAL A 115 -15.65 5.36 9.43
CA VAL A 115 -17.05 5.81 9.49
C VAL A 115 -17.53 6.20 8.09
N GLY A 116 -16.76 6.99 7.33
CA GLY A 116 -17.13 7.41 5.98
C GLY A 116 -17.41 6.24 5.03
N LEU A 117 -16.54 5.24 5.00
CA LEU A 117 -16.70 4.08 4.13
C LEU A 117 -17.74 3.09 4.65
N LEU A 118 -17.62 2.63 5.91
CA LEU A 118 -18.53 1.63 6.48
C LEU A 118 -19.96 2.13 6.53
N TRP A 119 -20.18 3.41 6.83
CA TRP A 119 -21.50 4.02 6.72
C TRP A 119 -22.01 3.90 5.29
N THR A 120 -21.21 4.31 4.29
CA THR A 120 -21.59 4.24 2.87
C THR A 120 -21.94 2.83 2.40
N ILE A 121 -21.21 1.80 2.85
CA ILE A 121 -21.43 0.41 2.39
C ILE A 121 -22.28 -0.43 3.36
N ARG A 122 -22.86 0.16 4.41
CA ARG A 122 -23.57 -0.56 5.49
C ARG A 122 -24.67 -1.50 5.00
N GLY A 123 -25.38 -1.13 3.94
CA GLY A 123 -26.45 -1.92 3.34
C GLY A 123 -25.99 -2.96 2.31
N ASN A 124 -24.68 -3.22 2.20
CA ASN A 124 -24.10 -4.16 1.23
C ASN A 124 -22.73 -4.70 1.69
N LEU A 125 -22.52 -4.95 2.98
CA LEU A 125 -21.20 -5.33 3.51
C LEU A 125 -20.61 -6.60 2.90
N THR A 126 -21.46 -7.53 2.45
CA THR A 126 -21.05 -8.76 1.74
C THR A 126 -20.65 -8.50 0.29
N GLY A 127 -20.99 -7.33 -0.26
CA GLY A 127 -20.65 -6.94 -1.63
C GLY A 127 -21.48 -7.61 -2.71
N GLU A 128 -22.69 -8.09 -2.40
CA GLU A 128 -23.61 -8.75 -3.35
C GLU A 128 -23.91 -7.88 -4.57
N ALA A 129 -24.19 -6.60 -4.32
CA ALA A 129 -24.32 -5.56 -5.34
C ALA A 129 -22.93 -5.01 -5.67
N THR A 130 -22.42 -5.27 -6.88
CA THR A 130 -21.01 -4.99 -7.20
C THR A 130 -20.81 -3.72 -8.02
N GLY A 131 -21.88 -3.09 -8.53
CA GLY A 131 -21.77 -2.00 -9.51
C GLY A 131 -21.14 -2.44 -10.84
N THR A 132 -21.12 -3.75 -11.12
CA THR A 132 -20.58 -4.30 -12.36
C THR A 132 -21.68 -4.31 -13.42
N GLY A 133 -21.57 -3.44 -14.43
CA GLY A 133 -22.54 -3.38 -15.52
C GLY A 133 -22.56 -4.65 -16.40
N GLU A 134 -23.64 -4.83 -17.15
CA GLU A 134 -23.91 -6.07 -17.91
C GLU A 134 -22.82 -6.45 -18.92
N ALA A 135 -22.13 -5.48 -19.51
CA ALA A 135 -21.00 -5.74 -20.40
C ALA A 135 -19.81 -6.47 -19.74
N ASN A 136 -19.80 -6.57 -18.40
CA ASN A 136 -18.80 -7.32 -17.61
C ASN A 136 -19.47 -8.34 -16.68
N ALA A 137 -20.65 -8.86 -17.04
CA ALA A 137 -21.42 -9.79 -16.24
C ALA A 137 -20.63 -11.04 -15.80
N ASP A 138 -19.71 -11.50 -16.66
CA ASP A 138 -18.80 -12.62 -16.42
C ASP A 138 -17.91 -12.42 -15.18
N ARG A 139 -17.68 -11.17 -14.74
CA ARG A 139 -16.80 -10.82 -13.62
C ARG A 139 -17.53 -10.69 -12.29
N ARG A 140 -18.87 -10.70 -12.29
CA ARG A 140 -19.68 -10.43 -11.09
C ARG A 140 -19.33 -11.36 -9.92
N SER A 141 -19.09 -12.65 -10.18
CA SER A 141 -18.75 -13.62 -9.13
C SER A 141 -17.42 -13.27 -8.43
N VAL A 142 -16.39 -12.96 -9.22
CA VAL A 142 -15.07 -12.54 -8.73
C VAL A 142 -15.17 -11.21 -7.97
N ASP A 143 -15.93 -10.25 -8.49
CA ASP A 143 -16.13 -8.95 -7.83
C ASP A 143 -16.83 -9.08 -6.47
N ARG A 144 -17.84 -9.96 -6.34
CA ARG A 144 -18.53 -10.22 -5.06
C ARG A 144 -17.57 -10.78 -4.02
N VAL A 145 -16.80 -11.80 -4.39
CA VAL A 145 -15.81 -12.38 -3.48
C VAL A 145 -14.81 -11.31 -3.07
N ALA A 146 -14.24 -10.56 -4.01
CA ALA A 146 -13.28 -9.50 -3.72
C ALA A 146 -13.84 -8.40 -2.80
N ASN A 147 -15.09 -7.98 -3.00
CA ASN A 147 -15.77 -7.02 -2.14
C ASN A 147 -15.90 -7.51 -0.70
N GLY A 148 -16.26 -8.78 -0.51
CA GLY A 148 -16.41 -9.36 0.83
C GLY A 148 -15.16 -9.24 1.72
N PHE A 149 -13.97 -9.06 1.13
CA PHE A 149 -12.72 -8.86 1.87
C PHE A 149 -12.32 -7.40 2.08
N VAL A 150 -13.05 -6.42 1.53
CA VAL A 150 -12.79 -5.00 1.82
C VAL A 150 -13.07 -4.69 3.29
N PRO A 151 -14.20 -5.10 3.92
CA PRO A 151 -14.42 -4.92 5.36
C PRO A 151 -13.34 -5.57 6.23
N VAL A 152 -12.78 -6.71 5.80
CA VAL A 152 -11.68 -7.38 6.52
C VAL A 152 -10.44 -6.47 6.57
N ALA A 153 -10.06 -5.88 5.43
CA ALA A 153 -8.94 -4.93 5.39
C ALA A 153 -9.21 -3.67 6.23
N LEU A 154 -10.46 -3.18 6.25
CA LEU A 154 -10.86 -2.06 7.12
C LEU A 154 -10.79 -2.44 8.61
N GLY A 155 -11.10 -3.69 8.96
CA GLY A 155 -10.92 -4.23 10.30
C GLY A 155 -9.44 -4.22 10.73
N TYR A 156 -8.54 -4.66 9.85
CA TYR A 156 -7.10 -4.57 10.11
C TYR A 156 -6.61 -3.12 10.27
N LEU A 157 -7.15 -2.19 9.49
CA LEU A 157 -6.84 -0.77 9.63
C LEU A 157 -7.26 -0.25 11.00
N ALA A 158 -8.45 -0.63 11.47
CA ALA A 158 -8.99 -0.24 12.76
C ALA A 158 -8.11 -0.77 13.90
N ILE A 159 -7.79 -2.07 13.89
CA ILE A 159 -6.98 -2.71 14.94
C ILE A 159 -5.55 -2.15 14.94
N GLY A 160 -4.90 -2.06 13.77
CA GLY A 160 -3.54 -1.53 13.67
C GLY A 160 -3.46 -0.06 14.07
N SER A 161 -4.45 0.75 13.71
CA SER A 161 -4.48 2.17 14.10
C SER A 161 -4.81 2.36 15.57
N TYR A 162 -5.70 1.53 16.14
CA TYR A 162 -5.96 1.52 17.58
C TYR A 162 -4.67 1.22 18.35
N GLU A 163 -3.95 0.16 17.98
CA GLU A 163 -2.71 -0.21 18.67
C GLU A 163 -1.64 0.89 18.54
N ALA A 164 -1.56 1.55 17.38
CA ALA A 164 -0.67 2.71 17.21
C ALA A 164 -1.02 3.87 18.16
N VAL A 165 -2.31 4.07 18.48
CA VAL A 165 -2.73 5.03 19.51
C VAL A 165 -2.39 4.51 20.91
N ALA A 166 -2.70 3.25 21.21
CA ALA A 166 -2.50 2.66 22.53
C ALA A 166 -1.04 2.70 22.97
N ILE A 167 -0.08 2.41 22.06
CA ILE A 167 1.36 2.47 22.34
C ILE A 167 1.82 3.84 22.84
N HIS A 168 1.17 4.92 22.41
CA HIS A 168 1.57 6.30 22.72
C HIS A 168 0.62 7.00 23.71
N THR A 169 -0.34 6.28 24.30
CA THR A 169 -1.34 6.84 25.21
C THR A 169 -1.56 5.94 26.41
N THR A 170 -2.58 6.23 27.23
CA THR A 170 -2.98 5.42 28.39
C THR A 170 -4.04 4.38 28.06
N LEU A 171 -4.40 4.21 26.78
CA LEU A 171 -5.36 3.19 26.35
C LEU A 171 -4.77 1.78 26.52
N PRO A 172 -5.60 0.77 26.82
CA PRO A 172 -5.12 -0.60 26.93
C PRO A 172 -4.62 -1.12 25.57
N MET A 173 -3.42 -1.70 25.55
CA MET A 173 -2.87 -2.35 24.36
C MET A 173 -3.56 -3.69 24.10
N LEU A 174 -3.77 -4.03 22.82
CA LEU A 174 -4.26 -5.35 22.40
C LEU A 174 -3.11 -6.36 22.30
N PHE A 175 -1.90 -5.88 22.05
CA PHE A 175 -0.68 -6.69 21.98
C PHE A 175 0.32 -6.25 23.06
N ASP A 176 1.59 -6.54 22.84
CA ASP A 176 2.72 -6.30 23.73
C ASP A 176 3.43 -4.96 23.47
N GLY A 177 2.86 -4.08 22.65
CA GLY A 177 3.49 -2.84 22.21
C GLY A 177 4.62 -3.02 21.18
N TYR A 178 4.85 -4.25 20.68
CA TYR A 178 5.87 -4.51 19.66
C TYR A 178 5.45 -3.93 18.31
N PHE A 179 5.93 -2.74 18.00
CA PHE A 179 5.54 -1.95 16.82
C PHE A 179 5.59 -2.70 15.47
N PRO A 180 6.52 -3.64 15.22
CA PRO A 180 6.49 -4.48 14.02
C PRO A 180 5.16 -5.24 13.82
N ARG A 181 4.48 -5.71 14.88
CA ARG A 181 3.13 -6.32 14.78
C ARG A 181 2.11 -5.33 14.22
N VAL A 182 2.13 -4.09 14.72
CA VAL A 182 1.28 -2.99 14.25
C VAL A 182 1.55 -2.68 12.78
N SER A 183 2.81 -2.51 12.43
CA SER A 183 3.20 -2.23 11.05
C SER A 183 2.83 -3.37 10.11
N HIS A 184 2.87 -4.63 10.57
CA HIS A 184 2.48 -5.78 9.77
C HIS A 184 0.97 -5.85 9.53
N LEU A 185 0.14 -5.50 10.53
CA LEU A 185 -1.32 -5.37 10.36
C LEU A 185 -1.68 -4.25 9.38
N LEU A 186 -0.99 -3.11 9.45
CA LEU A 186 -1.22 -1.99 8.54
C LEU A 186 -0.70 -2.27 7.13
N ALA A 187 0.47 -2.89 6.99
CA ALA A 187 1.05 -3.20 5.69
C ALA A 187 0.36 -4.41 5.04
N ALA A 188 0.44 -5.59 5.64
CA ALA A 188 -0.09 -6.81 5.06
C ALA A 188 -1.60 -6.94 5.27
N GLY A 189 -2.09 -6.74 6.49
CA GLY A 189 -3.51 -6.88 6.81
C GLY A 189 -4.36 -5.83 6.09
N THR A 190 -3.93 -4.56 6.06
CA THR A 190 -4.71 -3.49 5.42
C THR A 190 -4.31 -3.28 3.97
N ALA A 191 -3.08 -2.82 3.72
CA ALA A 191 -2.72 -2.33 2.39
C ALA A 191 -2.61 -3.48 1.37
N THR A 192 -1.94 -4.58 1.69
CA THR A 192 -1.84 -5.76 0.82
C THR A 192 -3.21 -6.39 0.57
N MET A 193 -4.04 -6.55 1.60
CA MET A 193 -5.41 -7.05 1.44
C MET A 193 -6.27 -6.15 0.53
N LEU A 194 -6.14 -4.82 0.63
CA LEU A 194 -6.78 -3.87 -0.29
C LEU A 194 -6.19 -3.96 -1.70
N VAL A 195 -4.89 -4.16 -1.86
CA VAL A 195 -4.27 -4.43 -3.16
C VAL A 195 -4.87 -5.69 -3.79
N PHE A 196 -5.07 -6.76 -3.02
CA PHE A 196 -5.72 -7.97 -3.52
C PHE A 196 -7.19 -7.73 -3.87
N ALA A 197 -7.99 -7.24 -2.92
CA ALA A 197 -9.42 -7.05 -3.09
C ALA A 197 -9.73 -6.04 -4.22
N LEU A 198 -9.11 -4.86 -4.19
CA LEU A 198 -9.33 -3.84 -5.23
C LEU A 198 -8.61 -4.22 -6.53
N GLY A 199 -7.49 -4.94 -6.47
CA GLY A 199 -6.71 -5.38 -7.63
C GLY A 199 -7.44 -6.41 -8.48
N PHE A 200 -8.09 -7.41 -7.87
CA PHE A 200 -8.93 -8.37 -8.60
C PHE A 200 -10.14 -7.73 -9.28
N ARG A 201 -10.47 -6.48 -8.92
CA ARG A 201 -11.45 -5.68 -9.63
C ARG A 201 -10.82 -4.80 -10.71
N LEU A 202 -9.83 -4.00 -10.34
CA LEU A 202 -9.22 -2.99 -11.21
C LEU A 202 -8.43 -3.62 -12.36
N LEU A 203 -7.54 -4.55 -12.02
CA LEU A 203 -6.50 -4.99 -12.94
C LEU A 203 -7.09 -5.77 -14.13
N PRO A 204 -8.08 -6.68 -13.95
CA PRO A 204 -8.80 -7.28 -15.07
C PRO A 204 -9.44 -6.27 -16.02
N ARG A 205 -9.91 -5.12 -15.50
CA ARG A 205 -10.54 -4.07 -16.30
C ARG A 205 -9.52 -3.23 -17.06
N PHE A 206 -8.39 -2.91 -16.44
CA PHE A 206 -7.32 -2.21 -17.13
C PHE A 206 -6.66 -3.06 -18.21
N LEU A 207 -6.42 -4.34 -17.91
CA LEU A 207 -5.76 -5.31 -18.80
C LEU A 207 -6.71 -5.97 -19.80
N VAL A 208 -8.03 -5.81 -19.62
CA VAL A 208 -9.06 -6.45 -20.47
C VAL A 208 -8.82 -7.95 -20.59
N ALA A 209 -8.58 -8.59 -19.44
CA ALA A 209 -8.34 -10.03 -19.35
C ALA A 209 -9.04 -10.58 -18.12
N SER A 210 -9.43 -11.85 -18.16
CA SER A 210 -10.15 -12.52 -17.06
C SER A 210 -9.16 -13.27 -16.15
N PRO A 211 -9.23 -13.06 -14.82
CA PRO A 211 -8.35 -13.74 -13.88
C PRO A 211 -8.79 -15.20 -13.68
N PRO A 212 -7.88 -16.13 -13.37
CA PRO A 212 -8.24 -17.48 -12.95
C PRO A 212 -9.04 -17.46 -11.64
N ALA A 213 -10.36 -17.69 -11.70
CA ALA A 213 -11.26 -17.55 -10.54
C ALA A 213 -10.86 -18.39 -9.32
N ARG A 214 -10.32 -19.61 -9.54
CA ARG A 214 -9.84 -20.49 -8.46
C ARG A 214 -8.73 -19.83 -7.64
N LEU A 215 -7.82 -19.09 -8.29
CA LEU A 215 -6.76 -18.38 -7.58
C LEU A 215 -7.32 -17.21 -6.77
N VAL A 216 -8.37 -16.54 -7.23
CA VAL A 216 -9.02 -15.46 -6.45
C VAL A 216 -9.59 -16.00 -5.15
N ILE A 217 -10.30 -17.13 -5.21
CA ILE A 217 -10.92 -17.78 -4.05
C ILE A 217 -9.86 -18.29 -3.06
N LEU A 218 -8.65 -18.62 -3.53
CA LEU A 218 -7.55 -19.02 -2.66
C LEU A 218 -6.82 -17.82 -2.04
N VAL A 219 -6.50 -16.81 -2.86
CA VAL A 219 -5.67 -15.67 -2.46
C VAL A 219 -6.34 -14.80 -1.41
N LEU A 220 -7.64 -14.53 -1.52
CA LEU A 220 -8.32 -13.61 -0.62
C LEU A 220 -8.43 -14.15 0.82
N PRO A 221 -8.89 -15.40 1.07
CA PRO A 221 -8.84 -15.98 2.41
C PRO A 221 -7.42 -16.10 2.97
N ALA A 222 -6.45 -16.51 2.14
CA ALA A 222 -5.05 -16.60 2.56
C ALA A 222 -4.49 -15.22 2.96
N GLY A 223 -4.77 -14.18 2.16
CA GLY A 223 -4.40 -12.80 2.44
C GLY A 223 -5.12 -12.19 3.64
N ALA A 224 -6.29 -12.73 4.00
CA ALA A 224 -6.97 -12.36 5.23
C ALA A 224 -6.33 -13.06 6.45
N LEU A 225 -6.07 -14.36 6.39
CA LEU A 225 -5.63 -15.14 7.55
C LEU A 225 -4.14 -15.00 7.87
N GLY A 226 -3.28 -14.92 6.84
CA GLY A 226 -1.82 -14.84 6.98
C GLY A 226 -1.38 -13.67 7.87
N PRO A 227 -1.80 -12.43 7.58
CA PRO A 227 -1.41 -11.26 8.37
C PRO A 227 -1.87 -11.31 9.82
N LEU A 228 -3.03 -11.89 10.12
CA LEU A 228 -3.51 -12.06 11.49
C LEU A 228 -2.65 -13.03 12.29
N LEU A 229 -2.37 -14.20 11.70
CA LEU A 229 -1.50 -15.20 12.32
C LEU A 229 -0.10 -14.63 12.53
N LEU A 230 0.46 -13.94 11.54
CA LEU A 230 1.78 -13.33 11.65
C LEU A 230 1.81 -12.20 12.69
N ALA A 231 0.84 -11.28 12.71
CA ALA A 231 0.82 -10.20 13.69
C ALA A 231 0.70 -10.71 15.14
N THR A 232 -0.06 -11.78 15.37
CA THR A 232 -0.24 -12.37 16.71
C THR A 232 0.94 -13.23 17.15
N THR A 233 1.79 -13.67 16.23
CA THR A 233 2.92 -14.59 16.52
C THR A 233 4.29 -14.01 16.17
N LEU A 234 4.36 -12.78 15.64
CA LEU A 234 5.59 -12.13 15.24
C LEU A 234 6.59 -12.08 16.39
N GLY A 235 7.84 -12.46 16.12
CA GLY A 235 8.88 -12.52 17.15
C GLY A 235 8.86 -13.80 18.01
N SER A 236 7.91 -14.71 17.78
CA SER A 236 7.91 -16.04 18.38
C SER A 236 8.52 -17.09 17.44
N SER A 237 9.15 -18.12 18.00
CA SER A 237 9.61 -19.32 17.26
C SER A 237 8.50 -20.38 17.11
N SER A 238 7.23 -19.95 17.13
CA SER A 238 6.07 -20.84 17.15
C SER A 238 5.79 -21.45 15.77
N THR A 239 5.29 -22.69 15.72
CA THR A 239 4.75 -23.29 14.48
C THR A 239 3.64 -22.43 13.86
N TRP A 240 2.91 -21.66 14.67
CA TRP A 240 1.90 -20.72 14.19
C TRP A 240 2.49 -19.57 13.37
N PHE A 241 3.71 -19.12 13.69
CA PHE A 241 4.43 -18.13 12.89
C PHE A 241 4.79 -18.70 11.51
N ALA A 242 5.31 -19.92 11.47
CA ALA A 242 5.62 -20.60 10.21
C ALA A 242 4.36 -20.85 9.36
N LEU A 243 3.26 -21.28 9.98
CA LEU A 243 1.98 -21.46 9.29
C LEU A 243 1.44 -20.15 8.72
N GLY A 244 1.48 -19.07 9.51
CA GLY A 244 1.11 -17.73 9.05
C GLY A 244 1.95 -17.28 7.85
N ALA A 245 3.26 -17.52 7.89
CA ALA A 245 4.18 -17.18 6.80
C ALA A 245 3.86 -17.96 5.51
N VAL A 246 3.56 -19.26 5.61
CA VAL A 246 3.15 -20.09 4.47
C VAL A 246 1.82 -19.62 3.89
N ILE A 247 0.83 -19.32 4.73
CA ILE A 247 -0.48 -18.83 4.30
C ILE A 247 -0.33 -17.47 3.58
N GLU A 248 0.43 -16.54 4.14
CA GLU A 248 0.68 -15.25 3.50
C GLU A 248 1.46 -15.39 2.18
N ALA A 249 2.42 -16.32 2.13
CA ALA A 249 3.15 -16.64 0.92
C ALA A 249 2.23 -17.12 -0.20
N VAL A 250 1.27 -17.99 0.11
CA VAL A 250 0.26 -18.46 -0.85
C VAL A 250 -0.53 -17.27 -1.41
N ALA A 251 -0.91 -16.31 -0.57
CA ALA A 251 -1.66 -15.13 -1.01
C ALA A 251 -0.85 -14.26 -1.98
N VAL A 252 0.38 -13.89 -1.61
CA VAL A 252 1.23 -13.01 -2.43
C VAL A 252 1.65 -13.68 -3.73
N ILE A 253 2.11 -14.94 -3.68
CA ILE A 253 2.50 -15.69 -4.88
C ILE A 253 1.29 -15.91 -5.78
N GLY A 254 0.13 -16.29 -5.21
CA GLY A 254 -1.11 -16.44 -5.97
C GLY A 254 -1.53 -15.15 -6.66
N PHE A 255 -1.45 -14.00 -5.98
CA PHE A 255 -1.74 -12.71 -6.58
C PHE A 255 -0.75 -12.37 -7.70
N ALA A 256 0.54 -12.62 -7.50
CA ALA A 256 1.58 -12.42 -8.51
C ALA A 256 1.33 -13.28 -9.76
N LEU A 257 0.96 -14.55 -9.58
CA LEU A 257 0.59 -15.45 -10.68
C LEU A 257 -0.65 -14.95 -11.44
N VAL A 258 -1.70 -14.51 -10.73
CA VAL A 258 -2.88 -13.94 -11.39
C VAL A 258 -2.50 -12.70 -12.18
N TYR A 259 -1.73 -11.79 -11.61
CA TYR A 259 -1.30 -10.59 -12.32
C TYR A 259 -0.44 -10.93 -13.54
N GLY A 260 0.51 -11.87 -13.42
CA GLY A 260 1.31 -12.36 -14.54
C GLY A 260 0.45 -12.93 -15.67
N VAL A 261 -0.55 -13.76 -15.35
CA VAL A 261 -1.51 -14.29 -16.33
C VAL A 261 -2.28 -13.17 -17.02
N LEU A 262 -2.81 -12.19 -16.26
CA LEU A 262 -3.51 -11.05 -16.83
C LEU A 262 -2.58 -10.22 -17.74
N PHE A 263 -1.33 -10.01 -17.33
CA PHE A 263 -0.34 -9.23 -18.06
C PHE A 263 0.06 -9.88 -19.39
N VAL A 264 0.24 -11.21 -19.40
CA VAL A 264 0.57 -11.99 -20.59
C VAL A 264 -0.62 -12.03 -21.56
N ARG A 265 -1.84 -12.23 -21.05
CA ARG A 265 -3.06 -12.29 -21.87
C ARG A 265 -3.52 -10.93 -22.40
N SER A 266 -3.08 -9.84 -21.78
CA SER A 266 -3.44 -8.48 -22.17
C SER A 266 -2.78 -8.07 -23.48
N GLU A 267 -3.59 -7.67 -24.45
CA GLU A 267 -3.12 -6.97 -25.66
C GLU A 267 -2.77 -5.50 -25.36
N ARG A 268 -3.24 -4.94 -24.25
CA ARG A 268 -2.93 -3.57 -23.85
C ARG A 268 -1.52 -3.47 -23.28
N ARG A 269 -0.73 -2.55 -23.82
CA ARG A 269 0.59 -2.18 -23.33
C ARG A 269 0.56 -0.74 -22.82
N ARG A 270 0.43 -0.58 -21.50
CA ARG A 270 0.48 0.73 -20.83
C ARG A 270 1.61 0.74 -19.80
N VAL A 271 2.31 1.87 -19.70
CA VAL A 271 3.50 2.00 -18.84
C VAL A 271 3.23 1.62 -17.38
N GLY A 272 2.06 1.96 -16.84
CA GLY A 272 1.70 1.63 -15.46
C GLY A 272 1.65 0.12 -15.16
N PHE A 273 1.44 -0.74 -16.17
CA PHE A 273 1.42 -2.19 -15.96
C PHE A 273 2.78 -2.76 -15.60
N TYR A 274 3.86 -2.14 -16.05
CA TYR A 274 5.23 -2.56 -15.69
C TYR A 274 5.53 -2.25 -14.22
N GLY A 275 4.96 -1.17 -13.67
CA GLY A 275 5.09 -0.86 -12.23
C GLY A 275 4.41 -1.92 -11.37
N VAL A 276 3.20 -2.34 -11.72
CA VAL A 276 2.54 -3.43 -10.98
C VAL A 276 3.27 -4.77 -11.18
N LEU A 277 3.84 -5.03 -12.37
CA LEU A 277 4.62 -6.24 -12.63
C LEU A 277 5.87 -6.34 -11.75
N THR A 278 6.65 -5.26 -11.67
CA THR A 278 7.84 -5.20 -10.81
C THR A 278 7.46 -5.15 -9.34
N GLY A 279 6.29 -4.60 -8.99
CA GLY A 279 5.71 -4.69 -7.66
C GLY A 279 5.44 -6.12 -7.23
N VAL A 280 4.65 -6.89 -8.00
CA VAL A 280 4.36 -8.28 -7.63
C VAL A 280 5.62 -9.17 -7.62
N ALA A 281 6.59 -8.92 -8.50
CA ALA A 281 7.89 -9.60 -8.45
C ALA A 281 8.65 -9.29 -7.15
N SER A 282 8.64 -8.02 -6.72
CA SER A 282 9.23 -7.60 -5.44
C SER A 282 8.53 -8.27 -4.25
N GLY A 283 7.21 -8.45 -4.32
CA GLY A 283 6.43 -9.18 -3.31
C GLY A 283 6.85 -10.64 -3.19
N VAL A 284 7.07 -11.33 -4.32
CA VAL A 284 7.60 -12.71 -4.31
C VAL A 284 8.97 -12.78 -3.64
N LEU A 285 9.89 -11.87 -3.98
CA LEU A 285 11.20 -11.79 -3.32
C LEU A 285 11.06 -11.52 -1.81
N ALA A 286 10.16 -10.61 -1.42
CA ALA A 286 9.92 -10.28 -0.02
C ALA A 286 9.44 -11.50 0.79
N ILE A 287 8.54 -12.29 0.20
CA ILE A 287 8.01 -13.52 0.81
C ILE A 287 9.06 -14.62 0.90
N ILE A 288 9.95 -14.75 -0.10
CA ILE A 288 11.08 -15.69 0.02
C ILE A 288 11.93 -15.36 1.25
N LEU A 289 12.20 -14.07 1.51
CA LEU A 289 12.87 -13.66 2.74
C LEU A 289 12.00 -13.88 3.99
N GLY A 290 10.70 -13.60 3.92
CA GLY A 290 9.78 -13.82 5.03
C GLY A 290 9.72 -15.28 5.47
N LEU A 291 9.68 -16.21 4.50
CA LEU A 291 9.74 -17.65 4.74
C LEU A 291 11.08 -18.07 5.33
N SER A 292 12.20 -17.47 4.90
CA SER A 292 13.51 -17.79 5.50
C SER A 292 13.59 -17.37 6.98
N PHE A 293 12.87 -16.31 7.39
CA PHE A 293 12.76 -15.93 8.80
C PHE A 293 12.03 -16.97 9.63
N ALA A 294 10.99 -17.59 9.07
CA ALA A 294 10.30 -18.72 9.71
C ALA A 294 11.19 -19.96 9.87
N LEU A 295 12.28 -20.05 9.09
CA LEU A 295 13.30 -21.09 9.19
C LEU A 295 14.51 -20.66 10.06
N GLY A 296 14.44 -19.50 10.71
CA GLY A 296 15.48 -19.02 11.64
C GLY A 296 16.58 -18.18 10.99
N HIS A 297 16.46 -17.78 9.72
CA HIS A 297 17.47 -16.97 9.01
C HIS A 297 17.27 -15.46 9.17
N LEU A 298 16.75 -15.00 10.30
CA LEU A 298 16.49 -13.57 10.53
C LEU A 298 17.78 -12.84 10.91
N THR A 299 18.14 -11.81 10.12
CA THR A 299 19.18 -10.84 10.46
C THR A 299 18.66 -9.41 10.27
N PRO A 300 19.28 -8.39 10.90
CA PRO A 300 18.85 -7.00 10.72
C PRO A 300 18.87 -6.52 9.25
N SER A 301 19.87 -6.95 8.46
CA SER A 301 19.98 -6.57 7.05
C SER A 301 18.91 -7.23 6.18
N LEU A 302 18.56 -8.49 6.46
CA LEU A 302 17.50 -9.19 5.75
C LEU A 302 16.12 -8.66 6.14
N ALA A 303 15.89 -8.34 7.43
CA ALA A 303 14.67 -7.67 7.87
C ALA A 303 14.47 -6.33 7.17
N LEU A 304 15.55 -5.57 6.98
CA LEU A 304 15.55 -4.33 6.19
C LEU A 304 15.24 -4.60 4.71
N ALA A 305 15.87 -5.58 4.09
CA ALA A 305 15.59 -5.96 2.70
C ALA A 305 14.11 -6.37 2.52
N HIS A 306 13.57 -7.18 3.43
CA HIS A 306 12.16 -7.57 3.45
C HIS A 306 11.22 -6.37 3.57
N PHE A 307 11.51 -5.43 4.49
CA PHE A 307 10.75 -4.18 4.63
C PHE A 307 10.75 -3.37 3.32
N ARG A 308 11.93 -3.14 2.72
CA ARG A 308 12.06 -2.36 1.47
C ARG A 308 11.36 -3.04 0.29
N LEU A 309 11.50 -4.36 0.16
CA LEU A 309 10.81 -5.15 -0.87
C LEU A 309 9.29 -5.10 -0.73
N ASN A 310 8.75 -5.09 0.49
CA ASN A 310 7.31 -5.00 0.70
C ASN A 310 6.77 -3.57 0.51
N VAL A 311 7.40 -2.56 1.14
CA VAL A 311 6.84 -1.20 1.17
C VAL A 311 7.16 -0.42 -0.10
N LEU A 312 8.42 -0.36 -0.54
CA LEU A 312 8.79 0.32 -1.78
C LEU A 312 8.52 -0.56 -3.00
N GLY A 313 8.84 -1.85 -2.90
CA GLY A 313 8.67 -2.81 -3.99
C GLY A 313 7.20 -3.16 -4.22
N PHE A 314 6.67 -4.11 -3.45
CA PHE A 314 5.33 -4.66 -3.66
C PHE A 314 4.24 -3.58 -3.61
N LEU A 315 4.11 -2.88 -2.49
CA LEU A 315 3.08 -1.84 -2.33
C LEU A 315 3.41 -0.61 -3.18
N GLY A 316 4.65 -0.12 -3.10
CA GLY A 316 5.06 1.13 -3.76
C GLY A 316 5.04 1.08 -5.28
N LEU A 317 5.66 0.08 -5.92
CA LEU A 317 5.64 -0.03 -7.38
C LEU A 317 4.24 -0.36 -7.91
N THR A 318 3.43 -1.12 -7.15
CA THR A 318 2.01 -1.33 -7.48
C THR A 318 1.25 -0.01 -7.45
N ILE A 319 1.45 0.81 -6.41
CA ILE A 319 0.85 2.15 -6.29
C ILE A 319 1.29 3.05 -7.45
N VAL A 320 2.59 3.13 -7.74
CA VAL A 320 3.12 3.94 -8.85
C VAL A 320 2.51 3.51 -10.18
N GLY A 321 2.49 2.20 -10.44
CA GLY A 321 1.92 1.63 -11.65
C GLY A 321 0.42 1.93 -11.81
N VAL A 322 -0.37 1.72 -10.76
CA VAL A 322 -1.81 2.02 -10.73
C VAL A 322 -2.06 3.53 -10.80
N ALA A 323 -1.25 4.36 -10.15
CA ALA A 323 -1.34 5.81 -10.23
C ALA A 323 -1.18 6.31 -11.67
N TYR A 324 -0.24 5.75 -12.44
CA TYR A 324 -0.11 6.06 -13.87
C TYR A 324 -1.28 5.58 -14.74
N GLN A 325 -2.10 4.63 -14.28
CA GLN A 325 -3.37 4.31 -14.96
C GLN A 325 -4.44 5.36 -14.70
N PHE A 326 -4.54 5.85 -13.46
CA PHE A 326 -5.50 6.89 -13.09
C PHE A 326 -5.11 8.28 -13.57
N TYR A 327 -3.80 8.54 -13.65
CA TYR A 327 -3.19 9.82 -14.01
C TYR A 327 -2.14 9.58 -15.10
N PRO A 328 -2.57 9.37 -16.36
CA PRO A 328 -1.66 9.03 -17.44
C PRO A 328 -0.56 10.10 -17.61
N PRO A 329 0.72 9.74 -17.59
CA PRO A 329 1.80 10.71 -17.68
C PRO A 329 1.81 11.54 -18.97
N ALA A 330 1.33 10.96 -20.07
CA ALA A 330 1.29 11.60 -21.38
C ALA A 330 0.29 12.76 -21.50
N ILE A 331 -0.60 12.96 -20.52
CA ILE A 331 -1.50 14.13 -20.49
C ILE A 331 -0.93 15.30 -19.66
N GLY A 332 0.28 15.16 -19.11
CA GLY A 332 0.92 16.25 -18.37
C GLY A 332 1.40 17.37 -19.30
N THR A 333 1.37 18.61 -18.82
CA THR A 333 1.71 19.80 -19.62
C THR A 333 3.18 20.21 -19.55
N PHE A 334 3.94 19.68 -18.59
CA PHE A 334 5.34 20.08 -18.41
C PHE A 334 6.28 19.34 -19.37
N ARG A 335 7.39 20.00 -19.73
CA ARG A 335 8.40 19.43 -20.63
C ARG A 335 9.03 18.17 -20.04
N GLY A 336 8.82 17.03 -20.70
CA GLY A 336 9.31 15.72 -20.25
C GLY A 336 8.20 14.81 -19.71
N ALA A 337 6.98 15.34 -19.51
CA ALA A 337 5.82 14.56 -19.16
C ALA A 337 5.48 13.55 -20.26
N SER A 338 5.91 12.30 -20.07
CA SER A 338 5.78 11.25 -21.07
C SER A 338 5.71 9.85 -20.46
N ASN A 339 5.28 8.88 -21.26
CA ASN A 339 5.35 7.47 -20.90
C ASN A 339 6.80 6.98 -20.74
N HIS A 340 7.76 7.59 -21.45
CA HIS A 340 9.19 7.25 -21.31
C HIS A 340 9.73 7.65 -19.93
N ALA A 341 9.43 8.88 -19.48
CA ALA A 341 9.81 9.32 -18.13
C ALA A 341 9.14 8.47 -17.04
N ALA A 342 7.89 8.06 -17.24
CA ALA A 342 7.22 7.14 -16.33
C ALA A 342 7.86 5.75 -16.29
N LEU A 343 8.33 5.24 -17.43
CA LEU A 343 9.07 3.98 -17.49
C LEU A 343 10.44 4.10 -16.81
N LEU A 344 11.13 5.23 -17.02
CA LEU A 344 12.37 5.55 -16.32
C LEU A 344 12.16 5.56 -14.80
N SER A 345 11.09 6.21 -14.32
CA SER A 345 10.73 6.22 -12.90
C SER A 345 10.58 4.79 -12.35
N ILE A 346 9.79 3.95 -13.02
CA ILE A 346 9.59 2.53 -12.63
C ILE A 346 10.91 1.76 -12.66
N GLY A 347 11.70 1.92 -13.72
CA GLY A 347 12.98 1.24 -13.88
C GLY A 347 13.99 1.62 -12.81
N CYS A 348 14.12 2.91 -12.49
CA CYS A 348 14.97 3.41 -11.42
C CYS A 348 14.52 2.93 -10.04
N LEU A 349 13.21 2.94 -9.76
CA LEU A 349 12.66 2.43 -8.50
C LEU A 349 12.90 0.92 -8.34
N ALA A 350 12.53 0.12 -9.34
CA ALA A 350 12.66 -1.34 -9.27
C ALA A 350 14.13 -1.80 -9.32
N GLY A 351 14.92 -1.24 -10.24
CA GLY A 351 16.34 -1.55 -10.37
C GLY A 351 17.15 -1.07 -9.18
N GLY A 352 16.91 0.14 -8.69
CA GLY A 352 17.54 0.67 -7.48
C GLY A 352 17.24 -0.18 -6.25
N LEU A 353 15.97 -0.57 -6.06
CA LEU A 353 15.57 -1.47 -4.98
C LEU A 353 16.27 -2.83 -5.07
N LEU A 354 16.36 -3.43 -6.26
CA LEU A 354 17.04 -4.70 -6.44
C LEU A 354 18.54 -4.60 -6.08
N ILE A 355 19.22 -3.57 -6.56
CA ILE A 355 20.64 -3.31 -6.25
C ILE A 355 20.83 -3.13 -4.73
N GLN A 356 19.92 -2.38 -4.10
CA GLN A 356 19.93 -2.14 -2.66
C GLN A 356 19.76 -3.45 -1.86
N VAL A 357 18.83 -4.31 -2.27
CA VAL A 357 18.60 -5.63 -1.66
C VAL A 357 19.83 -6.52 -1.81
N VAL A 358 20.43 -6.59 -3.00
CA VAL A 358 21.68 -7.33 -3.21
C VAL A 358 22.76 -6.81 -2.28
N GLY A 359 22.95 -5.50 -2.20
CA GLY A 359 23.91 -4.86 -1.29
C GLY A 359 23.69 -5.20 0.19
N LEU A 360 22.44 -5.36 0.63
CA LEU A 360 22.10 -5.78 2.00
C LEU A 360 22.40 -7.27 2.26
N VAL A 361 22.32 -8.11 1.22
CA VAL A 361 22.63 -9.55 1.30
C VAL A 361 24.14 -9.81 1.26
N VAL A 362 24.90 -9.08 0.41
CA VAL A 362 26.37 -9.23 0.25
C VAL A 362 27.20 -8.19 1.05
N PRO A 363 26.64 -7.68 2.14
CA PRO A 363 27.03 -6.42 2.84
C PRO A 363 27.90 -5.39 2.08
N LEU A 364 27.57 -5.02 0.84
CA LEU A 364 28.37 -4.08 0.05
C LEU A 364 27.76 -2.67 0.05
N ARG A 365 28.37 -1.75 0.82
CA ARG A 365 27.87 -0.36 1.00
C ARG A 365 27.68 0.40 -0.32
N LEU A 366 28.56 0.19 -1.29
CA LEU A 366 28.46 0.84 -2.61
C LEU A 366 27.15 0.49 -3.31
N LEU A 367 26.76 -0.79 -3.31
CA LEU A 367 25.49 -1.22 -3.90
C LEU A 367 24.30 -0.61 -3.15
N ILE A 368 24.34 -0.59 -1.82
CA ILE A 368 23.27 0.02 -1.03
C ILE A 368 23.09 1.51 -1.43
N LEU A 369 24.18 2.27 -1.49
CA LEU A 369 24.13 3.70 -1.84
C LEU A 369 23.69 3.92 -3.29
N THR A 370 24.19 3.15 -4.25
CA THR A 370 23.76 3.22 -5.65
C THR A 370 22.27 2.93 -5.78
N GLY A 371 21.78 1.91 -5.06
CA GLY A 371 20.36 1.59 -5.00
C GLY A 371 19.53 2.74 -4.45
N GLU A 372 19.94 3.34 -3.32
CA GLU A 372 19.27 4.48 -2.68
C GLU A 372 19.20 5.72 -3.59
N LEU A 373 20.29 6.01 -4.32
CA LEU A 373 20.32 7.10 -5.29
C LEU A 373 19.37 6.85 -6.48
N LEU A 374 19.37 5.62 -7.02
CA LEU A 374 18.48 5.26 -8.12
C LEU A 374 17.01 5.32 -7.71
N THR A 375 16.65 4.83 -6.52
CA THR A 375 15.27 4.91 -6.02
C THR A 375 14.84 6.35 -5.76
N LEU A 376 15.75 7.22 -5.32
CA LEU A 376 15.49 8.66 -5.21
C LEU A 376 15.22 9.29 -6.58
N ILE A 377 16.08 9.03 -7.58
CA ILE A 377 15.88 9.52 -8.95
C ILE A 377 14.51 9.08 -9.48
N GLY A 378 14.19 7.79 -9.34
CA GLY A 378 12.90 7.26 -9.79
C GLY A 378 11.72 7.93 -9.10
N THR A 379 11.85 8.24 -7.81
CA THR A 379 10.83 8.97 -7.02
C THR A 379 10.68 10.42 -7.44
N VAL A 380 11.78 11.13 -7.69
CA VAL A 380 11.73 12.53 -8.19
C VAL A 380 11.00 12.58 -9.52
N VAL A 381 11.30 11.65 -10.43
CA VAL A 381 10.58 11.55 -11.70
C VAL A 381 9.10 11.21 -11.46
N TYR A 382 8.77 10.29 -10.55
CA TYR A 382 7.37 9.98 -10.21
C TYR A 382 6.60 11.22 -9.74
N VAL A 383 7.13 11.95 -8.76
CA VAL A 383 6.53 13.17 -8.20
C VAL A 383 6.34 14.21 -9.31
N TYR A 384 7.38 14.44 -10.12
CA TYR A 384 7.32 15.36 -11.25
C TYR A 384 6.17 15.02 -12.20
N GLN A 385 6.02 13.74 -12.58
CA GLN A 385 4.96 13.30 -13.48
C GLN A 385 3.56 13.51 -12.87
N ILE A 386 3.38 13.26 -11.58
CA ILE A 386 2.09 13.48 -10.90
C ILE A 386 1.74 14.98 -10.88
N ILE A 387 2.71 15.84 -10.54
CA ILE A 387 2.50 17.30 -10.53
C ILE A 387 2.16 17.80 -11.93
N ALA A 388 2.89 17.35 -12.96
CA ALA A 388 2.66 17.74 -14.35
C ALA A 388 1.24 17.37 -14.83
N VAL A 389 0.71 16.21 -14.43
CA VAL A 389 -0.65 15.78 -14.77
C VAL A 389 -1.71 16.56 -13.99
N PHE A 390 -1.44 16.92 -12.73
CA PHE A 390 -2.38 17.71 -11.93
C PHE A 390 -2.44 19.17 -12.36
N HIS A 391 -1.33 19.74 -12.83
CA HIS A 391 -1.33 21.09 -13.39
C HIS A 391 -2.20 21.19 -14.66
N ALA A 392 -2.34 20.10 -15.41
CA ALA A 392 -3.15 20.05 -16.62
C ALA A 392 -4.68 19.97 -16.38
N ARG A 393 -5.14 19.86 -15.12
CA ARG A 393 -6.55 19.56 -14.74
C ARG A 393 -7.08 20.48 -13.66
#